data_AF-A0A950Q8P0-F1
#
_entry.id   AF-A0A950Q8P0-F1
#
_cell.length_a   1.000
_cell.length_b   1.000
_cell.length_c   1.000
_cell.angle_alpha   90.00
_cell.angle_beta   90.00
_cell.angle_gamma   90.00
#
_symmetry.space_group_name_H-M   'P 1'
#
loop_
_entity.id
_entity.type
_entity.pdbx_description
1 polymer ?
#
loop_
_entity_poly.entity_id
_entity_poly.type
_entity_poly.pdbx_seq_one_letter_code
_entity_poly.pdbx_strand_id
1 'polypeptide(L)'
;MVAAQAVQLRSLEDIIALLEPNSLLKVNLEHNVHLVRIEPGRLDIRPTPKAPTTLAGDLSQKLFALTGQRWSVSISREQGQPTLAEQKKATKAAHFERAAQEPLVREILDRFPGAEIMHIRALAEDDEVAAPSPEKDE
;
A
#
# COMPACT_ATOMS: atom_id res chain seq x y z
N MET A 1 -18.36 -21.50 21.08
CA MET A 1 -18.34 -21.18 19.64
C MET A 1 -17.96 -19.72 19.51
N VAL A 2 -16.72 -19.41 19.14
CA VAL A 2 -16.29 -18.03 18.92
C VAL A 2 -17.01 -17.53 17.66
N ALA A 3 -17.79 -16.47 17.80
CA ALA A 3 -18.49 -15.84 16.69
C ALA A 3 -17.46 -15.46 15.61
N ALA A 4 -17.59 -16.02 14.41
CA ALA A 4 -16.87 -15.54 13.25
C ALA A 4 -17.32 -14.11 13.01
N GLN A 5 -16.51 -13.12 13.39
CA GLN A 5 -16.72 -11.75 12.94
C GLN A 5 -16.74 -11.81 11.41
N ALA A 6 -17.85 -11.39 10.81
CA ALA A 6 -17.99 -11.32 9.37
C ALA A 6 -16.93 -10.35 8.86
N VAL A 7 -15.80 -10.87 8.36
CA VAL A 7 -14.72 -10.03 7.83
C VAL A 7 -15.27 -9.27 6.63
N GLN A 8 -15.55 -7.99 6.84
CA GLN A 8 -16.12 -7.12 5.82
C GLN A 8 -14.98 -6.69 4.89
N LEU A 9 -14.79 -7.44 3.81
CA LEU A 9 -13.85 -7.08 2.76
C LEU A 9 -14.46 -5.99 1.88
N ARG A 10 -14.01 -4.74 2.08
CA ARG A 10 -14.50 -3.55 1.35
C ARG A 10 -13.43 -2.92 0.46
N SER A 11 -12.18 -3.32 0.65
CA SER A 11 -11.04 -2.83 -0.10
C SER A 11 -10.05 -3.95 -0.43
N LEU A 12 -9.15 -3.68 -1.37
CA LEU A 12 -8.03 -4.58 -1.66
C LEU A 12 -7.03 -4.64 -0.50
N GLU A 13 -6.96 -3.58 0.31
CA GLU A 13 -6.12 -3.50 1.50
C GLU A 13 -6.61 -4.47 2.58
N ASP A 14 -7.93 -4.57 2.79
CA ASP A 14 -8.52 -5.54 3.72
C ASP A 14 -8.12 -6.97 3.33
N ILE A 15 -8.15 -7.28 2.02
CA ILE A 15 -7.76 -8.59 1.50
C ILE A 15 -6.27 -8.85 1.79
N ILE A 16 -5.41 -7.87 1.52
CA ILE A 16 -3.97 -7.99 1.75
C ILE A 16 -3.61 -8.11 3.23
N ALA A 17 -4.38 -7.48 4.12
CA ALA A 17 -4.19 -7.57 5.56
C ALA A 17 -4.45 -8.99 6.09
N LEU A 18 -5.31 -9.77 5.40
CA LEU A 18 -5.58 -11.17 5.74
C LEU A 18 -4.53 -12.15 5.19
N LEU A 19 -3.72 -11.72 4.23
CA LEU A 19 -2.71 -12.57 3.62
C LEU A 19 -1.44 -12.64 4.47
N GLU A 20 -0.80 -13.80 4.42
CA GLU A 20 0.49 -14.01 5.08
C GLU A 20 1.53 -13.00 4.56
N PRO A 21 2.36 -12.46 5.47
CA PRO A 21 3.45 -11.57 5.08
C PRO A 21 4.38 -12.29 4.10
N ASN A 22 4.84 -11.57 3.08
CA ASN A 22 5.75 -12.07 2.03
C ASN A 22 5.20 -13.21 1.15
N SER A 23 3.88 -13.47 1.16
CA SER A 23 3.31 -14.41 0.19
C SER A 23 3.35 -13.85 -1.23
N LEU A 24 3.61 -14.71 -2.22
CA LEU A 24 3.59 -14.34 -3.64
C LEU A 24 2.23 -13.75 -4.06
N LEU A 25 1.13 -14.26 -3.48
CA LEU A 25 -0.22 -13.78 -3.73
C LEU A 25 -0.38 -12.31 -3.30
N LYS A 26 0.17 -11.93 -2.14
CA LYS A 26 0.17 -10.55 -1.65
C LYS A 26 0.94 -9.62 -2.58
N VAL A 27 2.14 -10.00 -3.01
CA VAL A 27 2.94 -9.21 -3.96
C VAL A 27 2.18 -9.01 -5.28
N ASN A 28 1.53 -10.05 -5.79
CA ASN A 28 0.73 -9.96 -7.01
C ASN A 28 -0.49 -9.05 -6.84
N LEU A 29 -1.19 -9.12 -5.71
CA LEU A 29 -2.29 -8.21 -5.40
C LEU A 29 -1.84 -6.75 -5.32
N GLU A 30 -0.69 -6.49 -4.72
CA GLU A 30 -0.18 -5.12 -4.54
C GLU A 30 0.28 -4.49 -5.86
N HIS A 31 0.95 -5.26 -6.72
CA HIS A 31 1.63 -4.74 -7.91
C HIS A 31 0.93 -5.03 -9.23
N ASN A 32 0.13 -6.09 -9.31
CA ASN A 32 -0.36 -6.64 -10.57
C ASN A 32 -1.90 -6.65 -10.67
N VAL A 33 -2.62 -6.04 -9.72
CA VAL A 33 -4.09 -6.05 -9.68
C VAL A 33 -4.66 -4.65 -9.61
N HIS A 34 -5.58 -4.37 -10.52
CA HIS A 34 -6.47 -3.22 -10.46
C HIS A 34 -7.82 -3.67 -9.92
N LEU A 35 -8.29 -3.03 -8.85
CA LEU A 35 -9.61 -3.31 -8.30
C LEU A 35 -10.68 -2.63 -9.16
N VAL A 36 -11.62 -3.39 -9.73
CA VAL A 36 -12.75 -2.83 -10.50
C VAL A 36 -13.97 -2.70 -9.62
N ARG A 37 -14.33 -3.78 -8.91
CA ARG A 37 -15.49 -3.82 -8.00
C ARG A 37 -15.24 -4.79 -6.88
N ILE A 38 -15.71 -4.45 -5.69
CA ILE A 38 -15.74 -5.34 -4.53
C ILE A 38 -17.11 -5.27 -3.88
N GLU A 39 -17.70 -6.45 -3.69
CA GLU A 39 -18.95 -6.64 -2.99
C GLU A 39 -18.83 -7.91 -2.14
N PRO A 40 -19.65 -8.09 -1.08
CA PRO A 40 -19.63 -9.31 -0.30
C PRO A 40 -19.81 -10.56 -1.18
N GLY A 41 -18.75 -11.38 -1.30
CA GLY A 41 -18.77 -12.60 -2.11
C GLY A 41 -18.52 -12.41 -3.60
N ARG A 42 -18.23 -11.19 -4.06
CA ARG A 42 -17.88 -10.91 -5.46
C ARG A 42 -16.71 -9.93 -5.54
N LEU A 43 -15.73 -10.30 -6.36
CA LEU A 43 -14.55 -9.48 -6.61
C LEU A 43 -14.29 -9.43 -8.11
N ASP A 44 -14.40 -8.24 -8.69
CA ASP A 44 -14.03 -8.00 -10.08
C ASP A 44 -12.67 -7.29 -10.12
N ILE A 45 -11.70 -7.92 -10.77
CA ILE A 45 -10.34 -7.41 -10.90
C ILE A 45 -9.92 -7.31 -12.35
N ARG A 46 -9.06 -6.34 -12.66
CA ARG A 46 -8.27 -6.34 -13.90
C ARG A 46 -6.81 -6.65 -13.53
N PRO A 47 -6.33 -7.88 -13.79
CA PRO A 47 -4.92 -8.20 -13.66
C PRO A 47 -4.10 -7.49 -14.75
N THR A 48 -2.87 -7.12 -14.42
CA THR A 48 -1.90 -6.64 -15.41
C THR A 48 -1.36 -7.79 -16.27
N PRO A 49 -0.70 -7.52 -17.41
CA PRO A 49 -0.08 -8.57 -18.23
C PRO A 49 1.02 -9.38 -17.52
N LYS A 50 1.53 -8.88 -16.38
CA LYS A 50 2.54 -9.55 -15.56
C LYS A 50 1.93 -10.47 -14.49
N ALA A 51 0.62 -10.41 -14.28
CA ALA A 51 -0.06 -11.25 -13.30
C ALA A 51 -0.06 -12.73 -13.74
N PRO A 52 0.09 -13.68 -12.81
CA PRO A 52 -0.09 -15.08 -13.12
C PRO A 52 -1.54 -15.37 -13.51
N THR A 53 -1.75 -16.29 -14.46
CA THR A 53 -3.09 -16.67 -14.91
C THR A 53 -3.91 -17.39 -13.83
N THR A 54 -3.24 -17.99 -12.84
CA THR A 54 -3.88 -18.66 -11.69
C THR A 54 -4.40 -17.69 -10.64
N LEU A 55 -4.05 -16.40 -10.71
CA LEU A 55 -4.29 -15.42 -9.65
C LEU A 55 -5.75 -15.38 -9.18
N ALA A 56 -6.70 -15.40 -10.11
CA ALA A 56 -8.12 -15.33 -9.76
C ALA A 56 -8.58 -16.57 -8.99
N GLY A 57 -8.10 -17.76 -9.37
CA GLY A 57 -8.41 -19.02 -8.69
C GLY A 57 -7.74 -19.09 -7.32
N ASP A 58 -6.46 -18.74 -7.24
CA ASP A 58 -5.68 -18.71 -6.00
C ASP A 58 -6.33 -17.76 -4.97
N LEU A 59 -6.78 -16.59 -5.45
CA LEU A 59 -7.48 -15.60 -4.63
C LEU A 59 -8.83 -16.11 -4.14
N SER A 60 -9.64 -16.71 -5.01
CA SER A 60 -10.93 -17.31 -4.64
C SER A 60 -10.76 -18.37 -3.55
N GLN A 61 -9.78 -19.27 -3.70
CA GLN A 61 -9.51 -20.34 -2.73
C GLN A 61 -9.02 -19.77 -1.40
N LYS A 62 -8.09 -18.81 -1.42
CA LYS A 62 -7.56 -18.20 -0.20
C LYS A 62 -8.63 -17.40 0.54
N LEU A 63 -9.46 -16.65 -0.17
CA LEU A 63 -10.61 -15.93 0.42
C LEU A 63 -11.63 -16.88 1.05
N PHE A 64 -11.92 -18.02 0.40
CA PHE A 64 -12.79 -19.04 1.00
C PHE A 64 -12.19 -19.63 2.28
N ALA A 65 -10.89 -19.97 2.26
CA ALA A 65 -10.21 -20.52 3.43
C ALA A 65 -10.17 -19.55 4.62
N LEU A 66 -10.02 -18.24 4.36
CA LEU A 66 -9.91 -17.21 5.40
C LEU A 66 -11.27 -16.72 5.91
N THR A 67 -12.24 -16.52 5.01
CA THR A 67 -13.54 -15.92 5.36
C THR A 67 -14.63 -16.96 5.59
N GLY A 68 -14.43 -18.22 5.18
CA GLY A 68 -15.46 -19.26 5.15
C GLY A 68 -16.57 -19.02 4.12
N GLN A 69 -16.51 -17.92 3.36
CA GLN A 69 -17.51 -17.55 2.36
C GLN A 69 -16.99 -17.82 0.95
N ARG A 70 -17.87 -18.26 0.04
CA ARG A 70 -17.51 -18.38 -1.38
C ARG A 70 -17.40 -16.99 -2.02
N TRP A 71 -16.27 -16.74 -2.65
CA TRP A 71 -16.00 -15.52 -3.41
C TRP A 71 -15.95 -15.85 -4.90
N SER A 72 -16.73 -15.13 -5.71
CA SER A 72 -16.62 -15.18 -7.17
C SER A 72 -15.60 -14.12 -7.62
N VAL A 73 -14.43 -14.56 -8.07
CA VAL A 73 -13.38 -13.68 -8.61
C VAL A 73 -13.47 -13.68 -10.13
N SER A 74 -13.77 -12.53 -10.72
CA SER A 74 -13.91 -12.37 -12.17
C SER A 74 -12.87 -11.41 -12.74
N ILE A 75 -12.44 -11.68 -13.98
CA ILE A 75 -11.52 -10.81 -14.72
C ILE A 75 -12.35 -9.81 -15.55
N SER A 76 -12.23 -8.52 -15.26
CA SER A 76 -12.85 -7.45 -16.03
C SER A 76 -11.84 -6.79 -16.99
N ARG A 77 -12.37 -6.16 -18.06
CA ARG A 77 -11.60 -5.34 -19.02
C ARG A 77 -11.62 -3.86 -18.66
N GLU A 78 -12.39 -3.46 -17.66
CA GLU A 78 -12.49 -2.08 -17.21
C GLU A 78 -11.17 -1.60 -16.60
N GLN A 79 -10.94 -0.28 -16.64
CA GLN A 79 -9.71 0.32 -16.13
C GLN A 79 -9.43 -0.07 -14.66
N GLY A 80 -10.47 0.00 -13.82
CA GLY A 80 -10.35 -0.17 -12.39
C GLY A 80 -9.53 0.93 -11.71
N GLN A 81 -9.32 0.76 -10.40
CA GLN A 81 -8.45 1.59 -9.59
C GLN A 81 -6.97 1.37 -9.95
N PRO A 82 -6.09 2.34 -9.70
CA PRO A 82 -4.65 2.11 -9.74
C PRO A 82 -4.26 0.97 -8.79
N THR A 83 -3.19 0.26 -9.10
CA THR A 83 -2.64 -0.76 -8.20
C THR A 83 -2.25 -0.14 -6.86
N LEU A 84 -2.23 -0.93 -5.80
CA LEU A 84 -1.82 -0.39 -4.49
C LEU A 84 -0.37 0.10 -4.49
N ALA A 85 0.50 -0.52 -5.29
CA ALA A 85 1.85 -0.02 -5.51
C ALA A 85 1.86 1.38 -6.15
N GLU A 86 1.01 1.61 -7.15
CA GLU A 86 0.85 2.93 -7.79
C GLU A 86 0.26 3.96 -6.83
N GLN A 87 -0.76 3.58 -6.04
CA GLN A 87 -1.35 4.46 -5.02
C GLN A 87 -0.31 4.85 -3.97
N LYS A 88 0.45 3.88 -3.44
CA LYS A 88 1.56 4.13 -2.50
C LYS A 88 2.62 5.06 -3.10
N LYS A 89 2.96 4.88 -4.39
CA LYS A 89 3.91 5.73 -5.09
C LYS A 89 3.39 7.15 -5.27
N ALA A 90 2.12 7.31 -5.65
CA ALA A 90 1.47 8.61 -5.80
C ALA A 90 1.41 9.37 -4.47
N THR A 91 1.04 8.71 -3.38
CA THR A 91 1.03 9.31 -2.04
C THR A 91 2.44 9.76 -1.63
N LYS A 92 3.47 8.93 -1.85
CA LYS A 92 4.87 9.31 -1.57
C LYS A 92 5.31 10.52 -2.39
N ALA A 93 4.97 10.57 -3.68
CA ALA A 93 5.29 11.70 -4.54
C ALA A 93 4.60 12.99 -4.06
N ALA A 94 3.31 12.93 -3.71
CA ALA A 94 2.58 14.08 -3.19
C ALA A 94 3.18 14.62 -1.87
N HIS A 95 3.63 13.75 -0.98
CA HIS A 95 4.34 14.16 0.23
C HIS A 95 5.67 14.85 -0.09
N PHE A 96 6.40 14.35 -1.08
CA PHE A 96 7.63 14.94 -1.56
C PHE A 96 7.44 16.34 -2.12
N GLU A 97 6.48 16.49 -3.03
CA GLU A 97 6.16 17.77 -3.65
C GLU A 97 5.74 18.80 -2.60
N ARG A 98 4.93 18.39 -1.62
CA ARG A 98 4.52 19.28 -0.53
C ARG A 98 5.71 19.72 0.33
N ALA A 99 6.61 18.81 0.69
CA ALA A 99 7.79 19.16 1.47
C ALA A 99 8.75 20.07 0.68
N ALA A 100 8.93 19.84 -0.62
CA ALA A 100 9.76 20.69 -1.47
C ALA A 100 9.19 22.12 -1.65
N GLN A 101 7.88 22.29 -1.49
CA GLN A 101 7.22 23.59 -1.55
C GLN A 101 7.27 24.38 -0.23
N GLU A 102 7.70 23.77 0.88
CA GLU A 102 7.86 24.47 2.15
C GLU A 102 8.93 25.56 2.03
N PRO A 103 8.66 26.81 2.46
CA PRO A 103 9.56 27.94 2.28
C PRO A 103 10.99 27.67 2.78
N LEU A 104 11.12 27.04 3.95
CA LEU A 104 12.41 26.71 4.54
C LEU A 104 13.19 25.66 3.73
N VAL A 105 12.51 24.63 3.24
CA VAL A 105 13.13 23.57 2.43
C VAL A 105 13.60 24.13 1.10
N ARG A 106 12.79 24.99 0.47
CA ARG A 106 13.15 25.67 -0.76
C ARG A 106 14.38 26.57 -0.59
N GLU A 107 14.44 27.36 0.50
CA GLU A 107 15.63 28.16 0.80
C GLU A 107 16.90 27.31 0.97
N ILE A 108 16.78 26.13 1.59
CA ILE A 108 17.90 25.21 1.76
C ILE A 108 18.33 24.63 0.40
N LEU A 109 17.39 24.17 -0.43
CA LEU A 109 17.68 23.64 -1.76
C LEU A 109 18.32 24.70 -2.67
N ASP A 110 17.87 25.96 -2.59
CA ASP A 110 18.45 27.07 -3.36
C ASP A 110 19.87 27.43 -2.88
N ARG A 111 20.14 27.34 -1.56
CA ARG A 111 21.48 27.61 -0.98
C ARG A 111 22.47 26.47 -1.19
N PHE A 112 21.99 25.24 -1.38
CA PHE A 112 22.83 24.04 -1.56
C PHE A 112 22.49 23.35 -2.89
N PRO A 113 22.92 23.90 -4.04
CA PRO A 113 22.70 23.28 -5.35
C PRO A 113 23.42 21.93 -5.42
N GLY A 114 22.63 20.84 -5.41
CA GLY A 114 23.11 19.45 -5.30
C GLY A 114 22.54 18.70 -4.09
N ALA A 115 21.87 19.40 -3.18
CA ALA A 115 21.08 18.76 -2.12
C ALA A 115 19.80 18.15 -2.71
N GLU A 116 19.51 16.90 -2.34
CA GLU A 116 18.27 16.21 -2.70
C GLU A 116 17.57 15.71 -1.44
N ILE A 117 16.25 15.82 -1.40
CA ILE A 117 15.46 15.23 -0.33
C ILE A 117 15.48 13.70 -0.55
N MET A 118 16.08 12.95 0.37
CA MET A 118 16.16 11.48 0.22
C MET A 118 15.02 10.74 0.90
N HIS A 119 14.61 11.19 2.09
CA HIS A 119 13.56 10.57 2.88
C HIS A 119 12.76 11.64 3.62
N ILE A 120 11.43 11.52 3.61
CA ILE A 120 10.52 12.34 4.43
C ILE A 120 9.87 11.40 5.43
N ARG A 121 10.05 11.68 6.72
CA ARG A 121 9.46 10.94 7.83
C ARG A 121 8.47 11.86 8.53
N ALA A 122 7.22 11.40 8.70
CA ALA A 122 6.31 12.06 9.61
C ALA A 122 6.85 11.86 11.04
N LEU A 123 7.05 12.95 11.77
CA LEU A 123 7.28 12.88 13.20
C LEU A 123 5.95 12.43 13.82
N ALA A 124 5.84 11.15 14.17
CA ALA A 124 4.90 10.77 15.22
C ALA A 124 5.36 11.51 16.49
N GLU A 125 4.43 12.03 17.29
CA GLU A 125 4.69 12.92 18.44
C GLU A 125 5.49 12.29 19.62
N ASP A 126 6.28 11.24 19.39
CA ASP A 126 7.08 10.53 20.41
C ASP A 126 8.54 10.32 19.95
N ASP A 127 9.23 11.39 19.58
CA ASP A 127 10.70 11.41 19.59
C ASP A 127 11.14 12.68 20.34
N GLU A 128 11.25 12.52 21.67
CA GLU A 128 12.01 13.41 22.52
C GLU A 128 13.42 13.51 21.92
N VAL A 129 13.69 14.63 21.26
CA VAL A 129 14.98 14.97 20.67
C VAL A 129 16.04 14.90 21.75
N ALA A 130 16.71 13.75 21.86
CA ALA A 130 17.99 13.64 22.53
C ALA A 130 18.98 14.53 21.74
N ALA A 131 19.12 15.76 22.20
CA ALA A 131 20.14 16.67 21.73
C ALA A 131 21.50 15.94 21.76
N PRO A 132 22.34 16.03 20.71
CA PRO A 132 23.70 15.55 20.82
C PRO A 132 24.39 16.36 21.93
N SER A 133 24.71 15.69 23.03
CA SER A 133 25.54 16.26 24.10
C SER A 133 26.81 16.84 23.47
N PRO A 134 27.19 18.10 23.77
CA PRO A 134 28.44 18.63 23.29
C PRO A 134 29.60 17.82 23.89
N GLU A 135 30.40 17.26 22.99
CA GLU A 135 31.69 16.65 23.26
C GLU A 135 32.53 17.69 24.03
N LYS A 136 32.86 17.38 25.30
CA LYS A 136 33.85 18.16 26.06
C LYS A 136 35.23 17.67 25.64
N ASP A 137 35.92 18.47 24.84
CA ASP A 137 37.38 18.44 24.78
C ASP A 137 37.94 19.01 26.09
N GLU A 138 38.65 18.18 26.86
CA GLU A 138 39.74 18.61 27.77
C GLU A 138 40.79 17.50 27.93
#